data_AF-A0A367IIX4-F1
#
_entry.id   AF-A0A367IIX4-F1
#
_cell.length_a   1.000
_cell.length_b   1.000
_cell.length_c   1.000
_cell.angle_alpha   90.00
_cell.angle_beta   90.00
_cell.angle_gamma   90.00
#
_symmetry.space_group_name_H-M   'P 1'
#
loop_
_entity.id
_entity.type
_entity.pdbx_description
1 polymer ?
#
loop_
_entity_poly.entity_id
_entity_poly.type
_entity_poly.pdbx_seq_one_letter_code
_entity_poly.pdbx_strand_id
1 'polypeptide(L)'
;MQEYLVDTELEQNIHPFYHLTSIYDNSIYEAFSKIIQKLIRELPALENLLNILRTNSGIEKAYLFDTLTKIYIATDSTPVEMDSYELCSDMIDVVLDIECIYGTQSGCGPIHKSNEDEIVEDLQVGRYRDSGSSHTLADVEASSIIKLNNGDVLYMKEINSHFSSVVYYVDMFK
;
A
#
# COMPACT_ATOMS: atom_id res chain seq x y z
N MET A 1 31.90 -27.49 29.95
CA MET A 1 31.70 -26.20 30.66
C MET A 1 32.05 -25.00 29.77
N GLN A 2 32.98 -25.12 28.80
CA GLN A 2 33.23 -24.09 27.79
C GLN A 2 32.12 -23.93 26.72
N GLU A 3 31.38 -24.97 26.33
CA GLU A 3 30.31 -24.84 25.31
C GLU A 3 29.15 -23.93 25.73
N TYR A 4 28.82 -23.90 27.02
CA TYR A 4 27.69 -23.09 27.53
C TYR A 4 27.95 -21.58 27.54
N LEU A 5 29.23 -21.17 27.50
CA LEU A 5 29.63 -19.76 27.50
C LEU A 5 29.63 -19.16 26.09
N VAL A 6 29.81 -19.98 25.05
CA VAL A 6 29.77 -19.55 23.65
C VAL A 6 28.34 -19.19 23.23
N ASP A 7 27.34 -19.95 23.71
CA ASP A 7 25.92 -19.63 23.46
C ASP A 7 25.51 -18.28 24.11
N THR A 8 26.10 -17.92 25.25
CA THR A 8 25.81 -16.63 25.92
C THR A 8 26.40 -15.43 25.16
N GLU A 9 27.55 -15.59 24.50
CA GLU A 9 28.14 -14.53 23.65
C GLU A 9 27.40 -14.35 22.31
N LEU A 10 26.75 -15.41 21.80
CA LEU A 10 25.87 -15.34 20.63
C LEU A 10 24.53 -14.64 20.97
N GLU A 11 24.00 -14.83 22.18
CA GLU A 11 22.80 -14.12 22.65
C GLU A 11 23.04 -12.61 22.90
N GLN A 12 24.27 -12.20 23.22
CA GLN A 12 24.62 -10.78 23.45
C GLN A 12 24.52 -9.89 22.20
N ASN A 13 24.38 -10.48 21.01
CA ASN A 13 24.27 -9.74 19.75
C ASN A 13 22.84 -9.72 19.17
N ILE A 14 21.83 -10.16 19.93
CA ILE A 14 20.43 -10.04 19.53
C ILE A 14 19.93 -8.68 20.00
N HIS A 15 19.72 -7.75 19.05
CA HIS A 15 19.04 -6.48 19.30
C HIS A 15 17.54 -6.60 18.98
N PRO A 16 16.68 -6.90 19.98
CA PRO A 16 15.24 -6.97 19.75
C PRO A 16 14.68 -5.57 19.44
N PHE A 17 13.82 -5.51 18.43
CA PHE A 17 13.03 -4.32 18.11
C PHE A 17 11.61 -4.52 18.62
N TYR A 18 11.13 -3.60 19.45
CA TYR A 18 9.78 -3.62 20.00
C TYR A 18 8.93 -2.57 19.31
N HIS A 19 7.68 -2.92 19.01
CA HIS A 19 6.65 -2.01 18.52
C HIS A 19 5.41 -2.20 19.37
N LEU A 20 4.77 -1.10 19.76
CA LEU A 20 3.46 -1.13 20.39
C LEU A 20 2.43 -1.14 19.28
N THR A 21 1.62 -2.20 19.20
CA THR A 21 0.63 -2.36 18.14
C THR A 21 -0.76 -2.62 18.71
N SER A 22 -1.78 -2.15 18.00
CA SER A 22 -3.18 -2.45 18.25
C SER A 22 -3.90 -2.66 16.91
N ILE A 23 -4.92 -3.51 16.89
CA ILE A 23 -5.78 -3.72 15.71
C ILE A 23 -6.88 -2.65 15.60
N TYR A 24 -7.01 -1.81 16.63
CA TYR A 24 -8.01 -0.74 16.69
C TYR A 24 -7.45 0.61 16.25
N ASP A 25 -6.15 0.70 15.98
CA ASP A 25 -5.48 1.89 15.49
C ASP A 25 -4.55 1.53 14.31
N ASN A 26 -3.92 2.56 13.76
CA ASN A 26 -3.04 2.44 12.60
C ASN A 26 -1.62 1.93 12.93
N SER A 27 -1.30 1.73 14.22
CA SER A 27 0.05 1.38 14.68
C SER A 27 0.52 0.01 14.20
N ILE A 28 -0.39 -0.93 13.99
CA ILE A 28 -0.06 -2.25 13.45
C ILE A 28 0.53 -2.14 12.04
N TYR A 29 -0.07 -1.34 11.17
CA TYR A 29 0.39 -1.16 9.79
C TYR A 29 1.71 -0.39 9.73
N GLU A 30 1.89 0.62 10.59
CA GLU A 30 3.15 1.36 10.70
C GLU A 30 4.30 0.45 11.16
N ALA A 31 4.07 -0.37 12.18
CA ALA A 31 5.05 -1.33 12.68
C ALA A 31 5.43 -2.34 11.59
N PHE A 32 4.45 -2.90 10.88
CA PHE A 32 4.72 -3.81 9.76
C PHE A 32 5.47 -3.12 8.64
N SER A 33 5.16 -1.87 8.32
CA SER A 33 5.88 -1.10 7.30
C SER A 33 7.37 -0.96 7.65
N LYS A 34 7.69 -0.62 8.90
CA LYS A 34 9.08 -0.57 9.39
C LYS A 34 9.78 -1.94 9.36
N ILE A 35 9.05 -3.01 9.65
CA ILE A 35 9.59 -4.38 9.60
C ILE A 35 9.88 -4.78 8.15
N ILE A 36 8.92 -4.60 7.24
CA ILE A 36 9.05 -4.93 5.82
C ILE A 36 10.18 -4.14 5.17
N GLN A 37 10.33 -2.86 5.49
CA GLN A 37 11.45 -2.04 5.01
C GLN A 37 12.82 -2.65 5.35
N LYS A 38 12.97 -3.25 6.54
CA LYS A 38 14.20 -3.95 6.93
C LYS A 38 14.45 -5.24 6.16
N LEU A 39 13.42 -5.82 5.54
CA LEU A 39 13.54 -7.04 4.73
C LEU A 39 13.91 -6.76 3.26
N ILE A 40 13.64 -5.55 2.76
CA ILE A 40 13.91 -5.17 1.37
C ILE A 40 15.37 -4.77 1.20
N ARG A 41 16.13 -5.57 0.44
CA ARG A 41 17.57 -5.34 0.23
C ARG A 41 17.89 -4.03 -0.49
N GLU A 42 17.06 -3.62 -1.45
CA GLU A 42 17.27 -2.43 -2.29
C GLU A 42 16.43 -1.22 -1.83
N LEU A 43 16.06 -1.14 -0.55
CA LEU A 43 15.32 -0.01 0.01
C LEU A 43 15.98 1.36 -0.30
N PRO A 44 17.32 1.52 -0.23
CA PRO A 44 17.96 2.81 -0.53
C PRO A 44 17.73 3.29 -1.96
N ALA A 45 17.55 2.38 -2.93
CA ALA A 45 17.26 2.77 -4.31
C ALA A 45 15.85 3.36 -4.45
N LEU A 46 14.86 2.73 -3.78
CA LEU A 46 13.48 3.21 -3.74
C LEU A 46 13.37 4.57 -3.03
N GLU A 47 14.04 4.72 -1.89
CA GLU A 47 14.09 5.99 -1.17
C GLU A 47 14.72 7.11 -2.03
N ASN A 48 15.83 6.82 -2.73
CA ASN A 48 16.44 7.78 -3.65
C ASN A 48 15.51 8.18 -4.80
N LEU A 49 14.75 7.24 -5.35
CA LEU A 49 13.76 7.54 -6.39
C LEU A 49 12.66 8.49 -5.87
N LEU A 50 12.14 8.22 -4.68
CA LEU A 50 11.15 9.07 -4.02
C LEU A 50 11.72 10.46 -3.69
N ASN A 51 12.98 10.54 -3.26
CA ASN A 51 13.66 11.81 -3.01
C ASN A 51 13.85 12.65 -4.29
N ILE A 52 14.23 12.02 -5.41
CA ILE A 52 14.33 12.68 -6.72
C ILE A 52 12.96 13.21 -7.14
N LEU A 53 11.92 12.38 -7.03
CA LEU A 53 10.57 12.76 -7.41
C LEU A 53 10.05 13.94 -6.57
N ARG A 54 10.26 13.88 -5.26
CA ARG A 54 9.92 14.93 -4.31
C ARG A 54 10.59 16.25 -4.67
N THR A 55 11.90 16.24 -4.87
CA THR A 55 12.72 17.43 -5.16
C THR A 55 12.33 18.09 -6.49
N ASN A 56 11.92 17.31 -7.50
CA ASN A 56 11.57 17.85 -8.82
C ASN A 56 10.09 18.25 -8.97
N SER A 57 9.22 17.85 -8.05
CA SER A 57 7.76 17.99 -8.23
C SER A 57 7.05 18.82 -7.14
N GLY A 58 7.78 19.35 -6.16
CA GLY A 58 7.20 20.14 -5.08
C GLY A 58 6.31 19.35 -4.11
N ILE A 59 6.47 18.03 -4.06
CA ILE A 59 5.74 17.15 -3.14
C ILE A 59 6.34 17.32 -1.74
N GLU A 60 5.53 17.41 -0.69
CA GLU A 60 6.08 17.52 0.66
C GLU A 60 6.41 16.17 1.27
N LYS A 61 5.56 15.16 1.00
CA LYS A 61 5.71 13.79 1.50
C LYS A 61 5.27 12.76 0.46
N ALA A 62 6.03 11.67 0.32
CA ALA A 62 5.73 10.61 -0.62
C ALA A 62 5.80 9.23 0.04
N TYR A 63 4.78 8.41 -0.24
CA TYR A 63 4.68 7.04 0.23
C TYR A 63 4.42 6.09 -0.92
N LEU A 64 5.12 4.96 -0.90
CA LEU A 64 4.86 3.83 -1.77
C LEU A 64 4.05 2.79 -0.99
N PHE A 65 2.76 2.69 -1.24
CA PHE A 65 1.85 1.82 -0.51
C PHE A 65 1.55 0.52 -1.25
N ASP A 66 1.48 -0.58 -0.50
CA ASP A 66 0.67 -1.74 -0.87
C ASP A 66 -0.79 -1.42 -0.50
N THR A 67 -1.63 -1.25 -1.53
CA THR A 67 -3.02 -0.80 -1.38
C THR A 67 -3.91 -1.81 -0.66
N LEU A 68 -3.61 -3.11 -0.73
CA LEU A 68 -4.44 -4.12 -0.08
C LEU A 68 -4.17 -4.23 1.42
N THR A 69 -2.91 -4.06 1.82
CA THR A 69 -2.47 -4.27 3.20
C THR A 69 -2.27 -2.98 3.98
N LYS A 70 -2.34 -1.82 3.31
CA LYS A 70 -2.05 -0.48 3.87
C LYS A 70 -0.61 -0.32 4.39
N ILE A 71 0.28 -1.25 4.03
CA ILE A 71 1.69 -1.22 4.39
C ILE A 71 2.41 -0.30 3.41
N TYR A 72 3.22 0.64 3.91
CA TYR A 72 4.11 1.40 3.04
C TYR A 72 5.44 0.65 2.85
N ILE A 73 5.74 0.33 1.59
CA ILE A 73 6.94 -0.38 1.17
C ILE A 73 8.17 0.52 1.26
N ALA A 74 8.02 1.79 0.87
CA ALA A 74 9.08 2.79 0.89
C ALA A 74 8.49 4.19 1.16
N THR A 75 9.30 5.10 1.67
CA THR A 75 8.96 6.50 1.86
C THR A 75 10.19 7.35 1.52
N ASP A 76 9.98 8.64 1.26
CA ASP A 76 11.07 9.59 1.11
C ASP A 76 11.80 9.84 2.44
N SER A 77 12.91 10.56 2.38
CA SER A 77 13.81 10.80 3.53
C SER A 77 13.21 11.66 4.66
N THR A 78 12.04 12.27 4.48
CA THR A 78 11.39 13.01 5.58
C THR A 78 10.87 12.06 6.65
N PRO A 79 10.88 12.47 7.93
CA PRO A 79 10.30 11.66 8.99
C PRO A 79 8.83 11.35 8.69
N VAL A 80 8.42 10.12 9.00
CA VAL A 80 7.02 9.71 8.87
C VAL A 80 6.24 10.28 10.06
N GLU A 81 5.26 11.13 9.76
CA GLU A 81 4.27 11.59 10.73
C GLU A 81 3.05 10.68 10.69
N MET A 82 2.50 10.35 11.87
CA MET A 82 1.37 9.43 11.97
C MET A 82 0.15 10.00 11.26
N ASP A 83 -0.15 11.28 11.45
CA ASP A 83 -1.31 11.96 10.85
C ASP A 83 -1.28 11.90 9.31
N SER A 84 -0.09 12.07 8.71
CA SER A 84 0.09 11.95 7.25
C SER A 84 -0.15 10.51 6.77
N TYR A 85 0.29 9.51 7.53
CA TYR A 85 0.04 8.10 7.23
C TYR A 85 -1.47 7.78 7.30
N GLU A 86 -2.15 8.21 8.36
CA GLU A 86 -3.59 7.96 8.55
C GLU A 86 -4.39 8.56 7.39
N LEU A 87 -4.10 9.79 7.02
CA LEU A 87 -4.80 10.46 5.92
C LEU A 87 -4.57 9.77 4.56
N CYS A 88 -3.36 9.27 4.30
CA CYS A 88 -3.08 8.49 3.09
C CYS A 88 -3.78 7.13 3.10
N SER A 89 -3.87 6.48 4.26
CA SER A 89 -4.58 5.21 4.47
C SER A 89 -6.09 5.37 4.19
N ASP A 90 -6.70 6.42 4.74
CA ASP A 90 -8.11 6.74 4.50
C ASP A 90 -8.38 7.05 3.02
N MET A 91 -7.44 7.71 2.33
CA MET A 91 -7.55 7.94 0.88
C MET A 91 -7.58 6.63 0.09
N ILE A 92 -6.78 5.62 0.48
CA ILE A 92 -6.77 4.30 -0.18
C ILE A 92 -8.14 3.64 -0.05
N ASP A 93 -8.73 3.64 1.14
CA ASP A 93 -10.07 3.06 1.36
C ASP A 93 -11.12 3.75 0.49
N VAL A 94 -11.13 5.09 0.46
CA VAL A 94 -12.10 5.86 -0.34
C VAL A 94 -11.99 5.51 -1.83
N VAL A 95 -10.76 5.43 -2.37
CA VAL A 95 -10.55 5.11 -3.78
C VAL A 95 -10.99 3.68 -4.08
N LEU A 96 -10.60 2.71 -3.24
CA LEU A 96 -10.97 1.31 -3.41
C LEU A 96 -12.49 1.09 -3.29
N ASP A 97 -13.15 1.74 -2.34
CA ASP A 97 -14.61 1.65 -2.17
C ASP A 97 -15.36 2.20 -3.39
N ILE A 98 -14.93 3.33 -3.94
CA ILE A 98 -15.51 3.90 -5.16
C ILE A 98 -15.25 2.99 -6.36
N GLU A 99 -14.04 2.44 -6.47
CA GLU A 99 -13.68 1.48 -7.51
C GLU A 99 -14.51 0.19 -7.40
N CYS A 100 -14.84 -0.28 -6.20
CA CYS A 100 -15.70 -1.45 -6.01
C CYS A 100 -17.13 -1.22 -6.51
N ILE A 101 -17.65 0.01 -6.40
CA ILE A 101 -19.03 0.34 -6.82
C ILE A 101 -19.11 0.64 -8.32
N TYR A 102 -18.16 1.40 -8.85
CA TYR A 102 -18.22 1.96 -10.21
C TYR A 102 -17.13 1.44 -11.16
N GLY A 103 -16.20 0.62 -10.67
CA GLY A 103 -15.14 0.01 -11.47
C GLY A 103 -15.72 -0.84 -12.59
N THR A 104 -15.13 -0.70 -13.78
CA THR A 104 -15.61 -1.44 -14.95
C THR A 104 -15.27 -2.91 -14.76
N GLN A 105 -16.27 -3.71 -14.37
CA GLN A 105 -16.12 -5.17 -14.36
C GLN A 105 -15.90 -5.64 -15.80
N SER A 106 -14.63 -5.77 -16.18
CA SER A 106 -14.23 -6.47 -17.40
C SER A 106 -14.48 -7.96 -17.17
N GLY A 107 -15.74 -8.36 -17.08
CA GLY A 107 -16.16 -9.74 -16.86
C GLY A 107 -17.14 -9.98 -15.71
N CYS A 108 -18.30 -9.33 -15.68
CA CYS A 108 -19.49 -9.93 -15.06
C CYS A 108 -20.75 -9.45 -15.76
N GLY A 109 -21.31 -10.28 -16.64
CA GLY A 109 -22.68 -10.12 -17.09
C GLY A 109 -23.66 -10.39 -15.93
N PRO A 110 -24.91 -9.93 -16.03
CA PRO A 110 -25.88 -10.06 -14.96
C PRO A 110 -26.10 -11.53 -14.57
N ILE A 111 -25.88 -11.85 -13.30
CA ILE A 111 -26.26 -13.15 -12.70
C ILE A 111 -27.78 -13.26 -12.75
N HIS A 112 -28.27 -13.93 -13.78
CA HIS A 112 -29.66 -14.37 -13.84
C HIS A 112 -29.83 -15.49 -12.82
N LYS A 113 -30.53 -15.22 -11.70
CA LYS A 113 -30.92 -16.25 -10.73
C LYS A 113 -31.86 -17.24 -11.43
N SER A 114 -31.43 -18.50 -11.57
CA SER A 114 -32.35 -19.62 -11.76
C SER A 114 -31.89 -20.82 -10.93
N ASN A 115 -32.59 -20.96 -9.80
CA ASN A 115 -32.97 -22.17 -9.06
C ASN A 115 -31.92 -22.99 -8.29
N GLU A 116 -32.42 -23.42 -7.13
CA GLU A 116 -31.82 -24.11 -5.98
C GLU A 116 -31.27 -25.50 -6.31
N ASP A 117 -30.04 -25.78 -5.84
CA ASP A 117 -29.60 -27.02 -5.16
C ASP A 117 -28.09 -27.25 -5.39
N GLU A 118 -27.23 -26.72 -4.52
CA GLU A 118 -26.03 -27.42 -3.99
C GLU A 118 -25.24 -26.56 -2.99
N ILE A 119 -24.55 -27.26 -2.12
CA ILE A 119 -24.05 -26.85 -0.81
C ILE A 119 -22.74 -26.05 -0.94
N VAL A 120 -22.58 -25.08 -0.03
CA VAL A 120 -21.41 -24.23 0.25
C VAL A 120 -20.04 -24.89 0.11
N GLU A 121 -19.11 -24.23 -0.59
CA GLU A 121 -17.70 -24.15 -0.21
C GLU A 121 -16.99 -22.97 -0.90
N ASP A 122 -16.19 -22.24 -0.09
CA ASP A 122 -15.20 -21.21 -0.37
C ASP A 122 -15.58 -19.78 -0.80
N LEU A 123 -15.24 -18.83 0.09
CA LEU A 123 -14.82 -17.48 -0.26
C LEU A 123 -13.52 -17.55 -1.09
N GLN A 124 -13.62 -17.76 -2.40
CA GLN A 124 -12.50 -17.59 -3.32
C GLN A 124 -12.45 -16.15 -3.84
N VAL A 125 -11.65 -15.34 -3.14
CA VAL A 125 -10.96 -14.20 -3.74
C VAL A 125 -10.01 -14.76 -4.80
N GLY A 126 -10.45 -14.80 -6.07
CA GLY A 126 -9.69 -15.43 -7.14
C GLY A 126 -10.01 -14.82 -8.49
N ARG A 127 -9.13 -13.91 -8.96
CA ARG A 127 -9.06 -13.50 -10.37
C ARG A 127 -8.72 -14.73 -11.22
N TYR A 128 -9.72 -15.31 -11.89
CA TYR A 128 -9.45 -16.15 -13.06
C TYR A 128 -9.40 -15.27 -14.31
N ARG A 129 -8.17 -15.02 -14.80
CA ARG A 129 -7.93 -14.58 -16.18
C ARG A 129 -8.20 -15.78 -17.10
N ASP A 130 -9.29 -15.73 -17.86
CA ASP A 130 -9.42 -16.55 -19.07
C ASP A 130 -9.30 -15.67 -20.32
N SER A 131 -8.68 -16.26 -21.32
CA SER A 131 -8.06 -15.63 -22.47
C SER A 131 -9.05 -15.50 -23.61
N GLY A 132 -9.10 -14.32 -24.24
CA GLY A 132 -9.57 -14.20 -25.62
C GLY A 132 -10.66 -13.16 -25.86
N SER A 133 -10.26 -11.91 -26.05
CA SER A 133 -10.81 -11.07 -27.14
C SER A 133 -10.00 -9.78 -27.23
N SER A 134 -9.47 -9.51 -28.44
CA SER A 134 -8.79 -8.27 -28.79
C SER A 134 -9.75 -7.08 -28.65
N HIS A 135 -9.69 -6.41 -27.51
CA HIS A 135 -9.86 -4.97 -27.45
C HIS A 135 -8.66 -4.43 -26.69
N THR A 136 -7.85 -3.61 -27.38
CA THR A 136 -6.79 -2.80 -26.80
C THR A 136 -7.39 -1.86 -25.76
N LEU A 137 -7.60 -2.35 -24.54
CA LEU A 137 -7.79 -1.51 -23.37
C LEU A 137 -6.41 -0.92 -23.11
N ALA A 138 -6.19 0.31 -23.59
CA ALA A 138 -5.07 1.11 -23.15
C ALA A 138 -4.98 1.01 -21.63
N ASP A 139 -3.78 0.77 -21.09
CA ASP A 139 -3.48 0.82 -19.66
C ASP A 139 -4.32 1.91 -19.00
N VAL A 140 -5.37 1.51 -18.27
CA VAL A 140 -6.14 2.46 -17.47
C VAL A 140 -5.27 2.71 -16.26
N GLU A 141 -4.43 3.72 -16.36
CA GLU A 141 -3.56 4.16 -15.27
C GLU A 141 -4.47 4.73 -14.16
N ALA A 142 -4.78 3.92 -13.14
CA ALA A 142 -5.67 4.34 -12.07
C ALA A 142 -5.01 5.48 -11.28
N SER A 143 -5.72 6.60 -11.14
CA SER A 143 -5.25 7.74 -10.36
C SER A 143 -6.42 8.47 -9.71
N SER A 144 -6.16 9.09 -8.57
CA SER A 144 -7.15 9.85 -7.79
C SER A 144 -6.51 11.11 -7.21
N ILE A 145 -7.29 12.19 -7.11
CA ILE A 145 -6.86 13.46 -6.54
C ILE A 145 -7.91 13.92 -5.53
N ILE A 146 -7.50 14.26 -4.31
CA ILE A 146 -8.36 14.86 -3.28
C ILE A 146 -7.75 16.20 -2.89
N LYS A 147 -8.56 17.27 -2.96
CA LYS A 147 -8.17 18.60 -2.52
C LYS A 147 -8.82 18.93 -1.19
N LEU A 148 -8.02 19.32 -0.21
CA LEU A 148 -8.47 19.74 1.12
C LEU A 148 -8.85 21.23 1.15
N ASN A 149 -9.56 21.64 2.20
CA ASN A 149 -10.06 23.01 2.38
C ASN A 149 -8.97 24.04 2.69
N ASN A 150 -7.88 23.60 3.33
CA ASN A 150 -6.66 24.36 3.52
C ASN A 150 -5.84 24.50 2.22
N GLY A 151 -6.24 23.79 1.17
CA GLY A 151 -5.70 23.82 -0.18
C GLY A 151 -4.56 22.84 -0.45
N ASP A 152 -4.27 21.95 0.50
CA ASP A 152 -3.43 20.78 0.27
C ASP A 152 -4.09 19.82 -0.73
N VAL A 153 -3.26 19.05 -1.43
CA VAL A 153 -3.70 18.09 -2.42
C VAL A 153 -3.08 16.73 -2.13
N LEU A 154 -3.93 15.72 -1.97
CA LEU A 154 -3.51 14.33 -1.99
C LEU A 154 -3.63 13.80 -3.40
N TYR A 155 -2.58 13.15 -3.88
CA TYR A 155 -2.55 12.51 -5.19
C TYR A 155 -2.22 11.04 -5.04
N MET A 156 -2.98 10.17 -5.69
CA MET A 156 -2.75 8.74 -5.74
C MET A 156 -2.58 8.31 -7.19
N LYS A 157 -1.59 7.47 -7.44
CA LYS A 157 -1.34 6.90 -8.77
C LYS A 157 -0.88 5.45 -8.68
N GLU A 158 -1.53 4.57 -9.42
CA GLU A 158 -1.10 3.18 -9.59
C GLU A 158 0.22 3.12 -10.39
N ILE A 159 1.18 2.33 -9.91
CA ILE A 159 2.45 2.06 -10.62
C ILE A 159 2.44 0.69 -11.28
N ASN A 160 1.80 -0.29 -10.66
CA ASN A 160 1.75 -1.66 -11.18
C ASN A 160 0.50 -2.39 -10.69
N SER A 161 -0.17 -3.08 -11.62
CA SER A 161 -1.35 -3.97 -11.48
C SER A 161 -1.40 -4.97 -10.32
N HIS A 162 -0.33 -5.11 -9.56
CA HIS A 162 -0.24 -6.08 -8.47
C HIS A 162 0.02 -5.49 -7.09
N PHE A 163 0.78 -4.38 -6.92
CA PHE A 163 1.32 -4.10 -5.56
C PHE A 163 1.66 -2.65 -5.20
N SER A 164 1.39 -1.63 -6.01
CA SER A 164 1.83 -0.28 -5.59
C SER A 164 1.01 0.87 -6.15
N SER A 165 0.41 1.64 -5.25
CA SER A 165 0.02 3.03 -5.52
C SER A 165 0.99 3.97 -4.81
N VAL A 166 1.41 5.03 -5.50
CA VAL A 166 2.08 6.15 -4.82
C VAL A 166 1.02 7.10 -4.32
N VAL A 167 1.07 7.39 -3.02
CA VAL A 167 0.29 8.48 -2.43
C VAL A 167 1.25 9.63 -2.14
N TYR A 168 0.92 10.79 -2.67
CA TYR A 168 1.65 12.02 -2.52
C TYR A 168 0.83 13.02 -1.74
N TYR A 169 1.49 13.72 -0.83
CA TYR A 169 0.99 14.95 -0.25
C TYR A 169 1.68 16.13 -0.94
N VAL A 170 0.89 16.99 -1.59
CA VAL A 170 1.36 18.22 -2.24
C VAL A 170 0.73 19.41 -1.54
N ASP A 171 1.52 20.18 -0.80
CA ASP A 171 1.15 21.53 -0.37
C ASP A 171 1.32 22.47 -1.57
N MET A 172 0.23 23.11 -2.00
CA MET A 172 0.23 24.05 -3.12
C MET A 172 0.60 25.49 -2.74
N PHE A 173 1.02 25.77 -1.50
CA PHE A 173 1.29 27.14 -1.02
C PHE A 173 2.77 27.51 -0.82
N LYS A 174 3.71 26.77 -1.42
CA LYS A 174 5.10 27.25 -1.58
C LYS A 174 5.41 27.72 -3.00
#